data_AF-A0A1J3F4Q3-F1
#
_entry.id   AF-A0A1J3F4Q3-F1
#
_cell.length_a   1.000
_cell.length_b   1.000
_cell.length_c   1.000
_cell.angle_alpha   90.00
_cell.angle_beta   90.00
_cell.angle_gamma   90.00
#
_symmetry.space_group_name_H-M   'P 1'
#
loop_
_entity.id
_entity.type
_entity.pdbx_description
1 polymer ?
#
loop_
_entity_poly.entity_id
_entity_poly.type
_entity_poly.pdbx_seq_one_letter_code
_entity_poly.pdbx_strand_id
1 'polypeptide(L)'
;MTRRAEFELGFFVVLQFMFLLSPCSSEKPVEFLPKISPDTSPQPFLPFIAPSPMVPYINSTIPKLSGLCSLNFTASESLIQTTSHNCWTVFAPLLANVMCCPQLDASLTIILGKASKETGLLALNRTQSKHCLSDLEQILVGKGASSQLGRICSLHSTNLTASSCPVINVEEFETMVDTSKLLSACEKVDPVKECCEQACQNAILDAATNITLKASEPLTDNSERINDCKNIVHRWLATKLDPSQAKETLRGLANCKINRVCPLVFPHMRHIGDNCSNELSNQTSCCNAMESYVSHLQKQTLITNLQALDCATSLGTKLQKLNITKNIFSVCHISLKDFSLQVGNQESGCLLPSLPSDAIFDKDSGISFTCDLNDNIPAPWPSSSQSSASTCKKPVRIPALPAAASSQPSLYNEGVTRLVIFVLSMVLVMLLS
;
A
#
# COMPACT_ATOMS: atom_id res chain seq x y z
N MET A 1 -13.38 54.46 38.51
CA MET A 1 -11.97 54.90 38.45
C MET A 1 -11.15 54.00 39.35
N THR A 2 -10.65 52.89 38.81
CA THR A 2 -9.37 52.75 38.06
C THR A 2 -8.20 52.50 39.01
N ARG A 3 -7.90 51.22 39.21
CA ARG A 3 -6.54 50.62 39.19
C ARG A 3 -6.61 49.19 39.73
N ARG A 4 -7.10 48.27 38.89
CA ARG A 4 -6.87 46.83 39.05
C ARG A 4 -7.00 46.07 37.73
N ALA A 5 -6.61 46.72 36.64
CA ALA A 5 -6.73 46.21 35.26
C ALA A 5 -5.49 46.54 34.39
N GLU A 6 -4.29 46.59 35.00
CA GLU A 6 -3.04 46.90 34.28
C GLU A 6 -1.87 45.97 34.65
N PHE A 7 -2.14 44.74 35.11
CA PHE A 7 -1.06 43.78 35.37
C PHE A 7 -1.19 42.40 34.70
N GLU A 8 -2.21 42.22 33.84
CA GLU A 8 -2.41 40.97 33.09
C GLU A 8 -2.42 41.17 31.56
N LEU A 9 -1.95 42.33 31.08
CA LEU A 9 -1.83 42.63 29.64
C LEU A 9 -0.38 42.92 29.19
N GLY A 10 0.59 42.81 30.09
CA GLY A 10 2.01 43.03 29.81
C GLY A 10 2.82 41.76 29.58
N PHE A 11 2.31 40.58 29.93
CA PHE A 11 3.05 39.31 29.81
C PHE A 11 2.73 38.53 28.54
N PHE A 12 1.63 38.87 27.85
CA PHE A 12 1.19 38.18 26.62
C PHE A 12 1.78 38.75 25.32
N VAL A 13 2.38 39.95 25.34
CA VAL A 13 2.88 40.61 24.12
C VAL A 13 4.38 40.34 23.85
N VAL A 14 5.14 39.83 24.82
CA VAL A 14 6.57 39.52 24.63
C VAL A 14 6.81 38.09 24.13
N LEU A 15 5.84 37.17 24.26
CA LEU A 15 6.01 35.79 23.77
C LEU A 15 5.64 35.59 22.29
N GLN A 16 4.99 36.56 21.63
CA GLN A 16 4.60 36.45 20.22
C GLN A 16 5.62 37.02 19.23
N PHE A 17 6.68 37.70 19.69
CA PHE A 17 7.69 38.29 18.80
C PHE A 17 9.00 37.49 18.69
N MET A 18 9.11 36.33 19.34
CA MET A 18 10.29 35.43 19.25
C MET A 18 10.09 34.22 18.32
N PHE A 19 8.97 34.14 17.59
CA PHE A 19 8.72 33.08 16.58
C PHE A 19 8.83 33.56 15.13
N LEU A 20 9.22 34.82 14.91
CA LEU A 20 9.47 35.37 13.58
C LEU A 20 10.89 35.93 13.57
N LEU A 21 11.88 35.04 13.39
CA LEU A 21 13.17 35.26 12.73
C LEU A 21 14.12 34.11 13.08
N SER A 22 14.20 33.11 12.20
CA SER A 22 15.50 32.52 11.85
C SER A 22 15.46 31.92 10.44
N PRO A 23 16.57 32.04 9.69
CA PRO A 23 16.58 32.01 8.23
C PRO A 23 16.70 30.59 7.68
N CYS A 24 16.36 30.46 6.39
CA CYS A 24 16.61 29.29 5.55
C CYS A 24 17.97 28.61 5.83
N SER A 25 17.96 27.29 5.97
CA SER A 25 19.15 26.47 5.71
C SER A 25 18.78 25.26 4.85
N SER A 26 19.63 25.03 3.87
CA SER A 26 19.50 24.10 2.75
C SER A 26 19.80 22.65 3.15
N GLU A 27 19.05 21.73 2.56
CA GLU A 27 19.28 20.29 2.32
C GLU A 27 20.18 19.46 3.25
N LYS A 28 19.57 18.41 3.83
CA LYS A 28 20.05 17.02 3.66
C LYS A 28 18.84 16.08 3.47
N PRO A 29 18.92 15.05 2.60
CA PRO A 29 17.83 14.11 2.41
C PRO A 29 17.64 13.28 3.69
N VAL A 30 16.42 13.33 4.25
CA VAL A 30 16.04 12.47 5.38
C VAL A 30 15.95 11.03 4.88
N GLU A 31 16.85 10.20 5.38
CA GLU A 31 16.82 8.74 5.24
C GLU A 31 15.60 8.25 6.04
N PHE A 32 14.49 7.91 5.35
CA PHE A 32 13.19 7.56 5.96
C PHE A 32 13.17 6.22 6.69
N LEU A 33 14.31 5.54 6.75
CA LEU A 33 14.50 4.35 7.56
C LEU A 33 15.63 4.65 8.54
N PRO A 34 15.37 4.55 9.85
CA PRO A 34 16.43 4.81 10.81
C PRO A 34 17.51 3.74 10.61
N LYS A 35 18.75 4.20 10.41
CA LYS A 35 19.93 3.34 10.35
C LYS A 35 20.23 2.88 11.77
N ILE A 36 19.60 1.78 12.20
CA ILE A 36 19.70 1.29 13.57
C ILE A 36 20.54 0.01 13.57
N SER A 37 21.55 -0.01 14.45
CA SER A 37 22.35 -1.19 14.74
C SER A 37 21.48 -2.30 15.35
N PRO A 38 21.67 -3.59 14.99
CA PRO A 38 20.91 -4.71 15.57
C PRO A 38 21.15 -4.94 17.07
N ASP A 39 22.10 -4.22 17.69
CA ASP A 39 22.52 -4.40 19.10
C ASP A 39 21.73 -3.58 20.13
N THR A 40 20.80 -2.71 19.73
CA THR A 40 19.98 -1.93 20.67
C THR A 40 18.51 -2.17 20.45
N SER A 41 17.76 -2.43 21.53
CA SER A 41 16.30 -2.57 21.49
C SER A 41 15.71 -1.26 20.93
N PRO A 42 15.16 -1.26 19.72
CA PRO A 42 14.81 -0.01 19.08
C PRO A 42 13.47 0.46 19.64
N GLN A 43 13.39 1.73 20.07
CA GLN A 43 12.12 2.34 20.55
C GLN A 43 10.99 2.03 19.57
N PRO A 44 9.79 1.60 20.03
CA PRO A 44 8.67 1.27 19.17
C PRO A 44 8.51 2.36 18.12
N PHE A 45 8.21 1.97 16.88
CA PHE A 45 7.65 2.95 15.96
C PHE A 45 6.31 3.28 16.60
N LEU A 46 6.30 4.36 17.38
CA LEU A 46 5.10 5.10 17.63
C LEU A 46 4.92 5.82 16.30
N PRO A 47 4.13 5.32 15.33
CA PRO A 47 3.51 6.27 14.44
C PRO A 47 2.92 7.26 15.42
N PHE A 48 3.29 8.54 15.32
CA PHE A 48 2.59 9.57 16.07
C PHE A 48 1.14 9.14 16.02
N ILE A 49 0.59 8.78 17.18
CA ILE A 49 -0.85 8.64 17.34
C ILE A 49 -1.29 9.88 16.62
N ALA A 50 -1.95 9.70 15.47
CA ALA A 50 -2.69 10.78 14.90
C ALA A 50 -3.41 11.34 16.11
N PRO A 51 -3.06 12.55 16.58
CA PRO A 51 -3.69 13.06 17.77
C PRO A 51 -5.17 12.90 17.49
N SER A 52 -5.90 12.32 18.44
CA SER A 52 -7.36 12.18 18.34
C SER A 52 -7.97 13.41 17.63
N PRO A 53 -8.92 13.24 16.73
CA PRO A 53 -8.84 12.52 15.44
C PRO A 53 -7.79 13.14 14.50
N MET A 54 -7.34 12.42 13.45
CA MET A 54 -6.65 13.09 12.32
C MET A 54 -7.56 14.20 11.79
N VAL A 55 -7.42 15.43 12.32
CA VAL A 55 -8.07 16.61 11.78
C VAL A 55 -7.73 16.61 10.30
N PRO A 56 -8.72 16.71 9.39
CA PRO A 56 -8.52 16.49 7.97
C PRO A 56 -7.73 17.66 7.41
N TYR A 57 -6.42 17.64 7.56
CA TYR A 57 -5.54 18.53 6.82
C TYR A 57 -5.13 17.82 5.54
N ILE A 58 -6.14 17.52 4.70
CA ILE A 58 -5.91 17.52 3.26
C ILE A 58 -5.68 19.00 2.94
N ASN A 59 -4.42 19.44 3.09
CA ASN A 59 -4.02 20.75 2.63
C ASN A 59 -4.14 20.72 1.12
N SER A 60 -5.33 21.06 0.61
CA SER A 60 -5.62 21.10 -0.81
C SER A 60 -4.84 22.26 -1.43
N THR A 61 -3.56 22.01 -1.67
CA THR A 61 -2.70 22.90 -2.41
C THR A 61 -3.18 22.86 -3.84
N ILE A 62 -3.47 24.04 -4.39
CA ILE A 62 -3.84 24.17 -5.80
C ILE A 62 -2.66 23.66 -6.63
N PRO A 63 -2.81 22.56 -7.38
CA PRO A 63 -1.70 21.95 -8.09
C PRO A 63 -1.22 22.89 -9.19
N LYS A 64 0.10 23.09 -9.26
CA LYS A 64 0.70 23.91 -10.32
C LYS A 64 0.94 23.03 -11.55
N LEU A 65 -0.03 23.01 -12.45
CA LEU A 65 0.02 22.24 -13.68
C LEU A 65 0.86 22.94 -14.75
N SER A 66 1.52 22.15 -15.59
CA SER A 66 2.29 22.62 -16.73
C SER A 66 1.40 23.14 -17.85
N GLY A 67 0.15 22.68 -17.92
CA GLY A 67 -0.81 23.04 -18.98
C GLY A 67 -0.47 22.45 -20.36
N LEU A 68 0.45 21.48 -20.41
CA LEU A 68 0.94 20.85 -21.65
C LEU A 68 0.58 19.37 -21.75
N CYS A 69 0.00 18.80 -20.69
CA CYS A 69 -0.54 17.45 -20.72
C CYS A 69 -1.90 17.42 -21.43
N SER A 70 -2.07 16.45 -22.33
CA SER A 70 -3.33 16.20 -23.05
C SER A 70 -4.32 15.30 -22.30
N LEU A 71 -3.92 14.71 -21.16
CA LEU A 71 -4.77 13.81 -20.40
C LEU A 71 -5.85 14.57 -19.62
N ASN A 72 -7.07 14.04 -19.64
CA ASN A 72 -8.20 14.58 -18.90
C ASN A 72 -8.27 13.98 -17.48
N PHE A 73 -7.57 14.62 -16.54
CA PHE A 73 -7.56 14.21 -15.14
C PHE A 73 -8.92 14.41 -14.44
N THR A 74 -9.67 15.44 -14.81
CA THR A 74 -11.02 15.72 -14.27
C THR A 74 -11.97 14.55 -14.54
N ALA A 75 -11.88 13.94 -15.72
CA ALA A 75 -12.68 12.78 -16.08
C ALA A 75 -12.30 11.49 -15.31
N SER A 76 -11.22 11.52 -14.53
CA SER A 76 -10.69 10.41 -13.72
C SER A 76 -10.58 10.78 -12.24
N GLU A 77 -11.32 11.80 -11.80
CA GLU A 77 -11.24 12.38 -10.46
C GLU A 77 -11.44 11.34 -9.35
N SER A 78 -12.37 10.41 -9.50
CA SER A 78 -12.60 9.34 -8.52
C SER A 78 -11.38 8.43 -8.36
N LEU A 79 -10.73 8.02 -9.47
CA LEU A 79 -9.51 7.21 -9.45
C LEU A 79 -8.34 7.96 -8.82
N ILE A 80 -8.19 9.24 -9.16
CA ILE A 80 -7.15 10.11 -8.59
C ILE A 80 -7.36 10.27 -7.08
N GLN A 81 -8.61 10.45 -6.64
CA GLN A 81 -8.94 10.56 -5.21
C GLN A 81 -8.59 9.27 -4.47
N THR A 82 -9.04 8.11 -4.97
CA THR A 82 -8.70 6.80 -4.40
C THR A 82 -7.19 6.57 -4.37
N THR A 83 -6.47 6.94 -5.42
CA THR A 83 -5.01 6.85 -5.47
C THR A 83 -4.35 7.73 -4.41
N SER A 84 -4.85 8.96 -4.24
CA SER A 84 -4.33 9.89 -3.24
C SER A 84 -4.50 9.36 -1.81
N HIS A 85 -5.64 8.72 -1.52
CA HIS A 85 -5.86 8.07 -0.23
C HIS A 85 -4.93 6.87 0.00
N ASN A 86 -4.81 5.99 -0.99
CA ASN A 86 -3.92 4.82 -0.91
C ASN A 86 -2.44 5.22 -0.81
N CYS A 87 -2.07 6.34 -1.42
CA CYS A 87 -0.73 6.91 -1.41
C CYS A 87 -0.57 8.11 -0.48
N TRP A 88 -1.40 8.18 0.57
CA TRP A 88 -1.37 9.28 1.54
C TRP A 88 0.05 9.50 2.07
N THR A 89 0.50 10.76 2.11
CA THR A 89 1.92 11.11 2.33
C THR A 89 2.57 10.42 3.52
N VAL A 90 1.84 10.26 4.63
CA VAL A 90 2.33 9.62 5.87
C VAL A 90 2.47 8.11 5.72
N PHE A 91 1.55 7.45 5.04
CA PHE A 91 1.50 5.99 4.94
C PHE A 91 2.08 5.43 3.65
N ALA A 92 2.32 6.26 2.63
CA ALA A 92 2.75 5.81 1.30
C ALA A 92 4.00 4.90 1.34
N PRO A 93 5.06 5.18 2.12
CA PRO A 93 6.20 4.27 2.21
C PRO A 93 5.84 2.92 2.86
N LEU A 94 4.94 2.93 3.85
CA LEU A 94 4.54 1.75 4.61
C LEU A 94 3.55 0.86 3.85
N LEU A 95 2.72 1.47 2.99
CA LEU A 95 1.69 0.84 2.16
C LEU A 95 2.09 0.66 0.69
N ALA A 96 3.34 0.99 0.34
CA ALA A 96 3.85 1.06 -1.03
C ALA A 96 3.52 -0.21 -1.84
N ASN A 97 3.95 -1.36 -1.32
CA ASN A 97 3.93 -2.63 -2.05
C ASN A 97 2.52 -3.21 -2.26
N VAL A 98 1.58 -2.89 -1.38
CA VAL A 98 0.31 -3.61 -1.22
C VAL A 98 -0.90 -2.77 -1.63
N MET A 99 -0.82 -1.45 -1.45
CA MET A 99 -1.95 -0.54 -1.73
C MET A 99 -1.55 0.60 -2.64
N CYS A 100 -0.56 1.42 -2.26
CA CYS A 100 -0.24 2.65 -2.99
C CYS A 100 0.21 2.40 -4.44
N CYS A 101 1.30 1.66 -4.64
CA CYS A 101 1.86 1.50 -6.00
C CYS A 101 0.96 0.68 -6.93
N PRO A 102 0.30 -0.40 -6.49
CA PRO A 102 -0.67 -1.10 -7.32
C PRO A 102 -1.85 -0.21 -7.74
N GLN A 103 -2.34 0.65 -6.85
CA GLN A 103 -3.41 1.60 -7.16
C GLN A 103 -2.95 2.69 -8.13
N LEU A 104 -1.73 3.20 -7.95
CA LEU A 104 -1.15 4.24 -8.81
C LEU A 104 -0.92 3.72 -10.24
N ASP A 105 -0.35 2.52 -10.38
CA ASP A 105 -0.11 1.87 -11.68
C ASP A 105 -1.42 1.56 -12.41
N ALA A 106 -2.42 1.03 -11.69
CA ALA A 106 -3.75 0.80 -12.25
C ALA A 106 -4.40 2.11 -12.71
N SER A 107 -4.33 3.17 -11.90
CA SER A 107 -4.94 4.46 -12.23
C SER A 107 -4.27 5.11 -13.43
N LEU A 108 -2.94 5.06 -13.52
CA LEU A 108 -2.19 5.56 -14.67
C LEU A 108 -2.60 4.82 -15.95
N THR A 109 -2.68 3.50 -15.88
CA THR A 109 -3.09 2.64 -16.99
C THR A 109 -4.52 2.97 -17.45
N ILE A 110 -5.46 3.18 -16.51
CA ILE A 110 -6.84 3.51 -16.82
C ILE A 110 -6.98 4.91 -17.41
N ILE A 111 -6.26 5.91 -16.89
CA ILE A 111 -6.24 7.27 -17.43
C ILE A 111 -5.74 7.25 -18.88
N LEU A 112 -4.65 6.52 -19.14
CA LEU A 112 -4.12 6.34 -20.49
C LEU A 112 -5.12 5.63 -21.39
N GLY A 113 -5.70 4.50 -20.96
CA GLY A 113 -6.69 3.76 -21.74
C GLY A 113 -7.94 4.60 -22.05
N LYS A 114 -8.37 5.48 -21.13
CA LYS A 114 -9.45 6.42 -21.38
C LYS A 114 -9.10 7.43 -22.46
N ALA A 115 -7.89 8.00 -22.42
CA ALA A 115 -7.41 8.90 -23.47
C ALA A 115 -7.22 8.16 -24.82
N SER A 116 -6.83 6.88 -24.80
CA SER A 116 -6.71 6.05 -25.99
C SER A 116 -8.02 5.83 -26.72
N LYS A 117 -9.17 5.84 -26.04
CA LYS A 117 -10.50 5.75 -26.68
C LYS A 117 -10.75 6.91 -27.64
N GLU A 118 -10.22 8.09 -27.32
CA GLU A 118 -10.39 9.31 -28.14
C GLU A 118 -9.27 9.48 -29.16
N THR A 119 -8.04 9.09 -28.80
CA THR A 119 -6.84 9.35 -29.61
C THR A 119 -6.44 8.19 -30.52
N GLY A 120 -6.90 6.97 -30.25
CA GLY A 120 -6.45 5.75 -30.93
C GLY A 120 -5.02 5.31 -30.58
N LEU A 121 -4.37 5.96 -29.59
CA LEU A 121 -2.98 5.70 -29.19
C LEU A 121 -2.89 5.15 -27.77
N LEU A 122 -2.21 4.02 -27.60
CA LEU A 122 -1.97 3.30 -26.34
C LEU A 122 -0.74 3.82 -25.57
N ALA A 123 -0.05 4.84 -26.06
CA ALA A 123 1.13 5.40 -25.43
C ALA A 123 1.30 6.88 -25.77
N LEU A 124 1.89 7.64 -24.85
CA LEU A 124 2.28 9.03 -25.10
C LEU A 124 3.67 9.11 -25.72
N ASN A 125 3.93 10.19 -26.46
CA ASN A 125 5.29 10.54 -26.85
C ASN A 125 6.11 10.99 -25.63
N ARG A 126 7.44 11.01 -25.79
CA ARG A 126 8.39 11.27 -24.69
C ARG A 126 8.21 12.65 -24.03
N THR A 127 7.77 13.66 -24.78
CA THR A 127 7.58 15.03 -24.28
C THR A 127 6.27 15.14 -23.50
N GLN A 128 5.16 14.68 -24.09
CA GLN A 128 3.85 14.66 -23.41
C GLN A 128 3.91 13.82 -22.14
N SER A 129 4.59 12.68 -22.17
CA SER A 129 4.75 11.83 -21.00
C SER A 129 5.37 12.58 -19.80
N LYS A 130 6.41 13.39 -20.01
CA LYS A 130 7.04 14.18 -18.94
C LYS A 130 6.08 15.20 -18.34
N HIS A 131 5.36 15.93 -19.20
CA HIS A 131 4.36 16.91 -18.74
C HIS A 131 3.21 16.24 -18.00
N CYS A 132 2.66 15.16 -18.57
CA CYS A 132 1.55 14.44 -17.98
C CYS A 132 1.88 13.75 -16.67
N LEU A 133 3.08 13.18 -16.55
CA LEU A 133 3.52 12.62 -15.29
C LEU A 133 3.68 13.72 -14.23
N SER A 134 4.33 14.83 -14.58
CA SER A 134 4.48 15.96 -13.67
C SER A 134 3.14 16.53 -13.21
N ASP A 135 2.17 16.67 -14.12
CA ASP A 135 0.84 17.18 -13.80
C ASP A 135 0.08 16.22 -12.89
N LEU A 136 0.13 14.91 -13.19
CA LEU A 136 -0.49 13.88 -12.34
C LEU A 136 0.10 13.88 -10.92
N GLU A 137 1.42 13.94 -10.79
CA GLU A 137 2.08 14.00 -9.48
C GLU A 137 1.66 15.25 -8.69
N GLN A 138 1.60 16.42 -9.34
CA GLN A 138 1.13 17.65 -8.68
C GLN A 138 -0.32 17.53 -8.22
N ILE A 139 -1.20 16.93 -9.03
CA ILE A 139 -2.61 16.70 -8.66
C ILE A 139 -2.72 15.76 -7.47
N LEU A 140 -1.98 14.64 -7.47
CA LEU A 140 -1.97 13.68 -6.37
C LEU A 140 -1.45 14.32 -5.08
N VAL A 141 -0.35 15.09 -5.15
CA VAL A 141 0.21 15.84 -4.01
C VAL A 141 -0.77 16.90 -3.52
N GLY A 142 -1.45 17.62 -4.42
CA GLY A 142 -2.51 18.57 -4.07
C GLY A 142 -3.71 17.91 -3.37
N LYS A 143 -3.86 16.59 -3.49
CA LYS A 143 -4.83 15.76 -2.75
C LYS A 143 -4.21 15.02 -1.56
N GLY A 144 -2.97 15.36 -1.22
CA GLY A 144 -2.19 14.90 -0.08
C GLY A 144 -1.53 13.53 -0.21
N ALA A 145 -1.43 13.01 -1.44
CA ALA A 145 -0.50 11.93 -1.72
C ALA A 145 0.95 12.36 -1.41
N SER A 146 1.84 11.39 -1.23
CA SER A 146 3.27 11.66 -1.05
C SER A 146 3.85 12.44 -2.24
N SER A 147 4.75 13.39 -1.98
CA SER A 147 5.54 14.04 -3.04
C SER A 147 6.69 13.16 -3.57
N GLN A 148 6.84 11.94 -3.03
CA GLN A 148 7.93 11.03 -3.34
C GLN A 148 7.47 9.78 -4.10
N LEU A 149 6.31 9.82 -4.77
CA LEU A 149 5.77 8.65 -5.50
C LEU A 149 6.73 8.12 -6.56
N GLY A 150 7.44 9.01 -7.26
CA GLY A 150 8.55 8.64 -8.16
C GLY A 150 9.53 7.66 -7.52
N ARG A 151 9.94 7.91 -6.27
CA ARG A 151 10.87 7.06 -5.53
C ARG A 151 10.18 5.84 -4.90
N ILE A 152 9.02 6.04 -4.28
CA ILE A 152 8.30 4.98 -3.54
C ILE A 152 7.83 3.88 -4.50
N CYS A 153 7.30 4.26 -5.67
CA CYS A 153 6.72 3.35 -6.64
C CYS A 153 7.56 3.14 -7.90
N SER A 154 8.78 3.70 -7.96
CA SER A 154 9.64 3.64 -9.14
C SER A 154 8.92 4.17 -10.40
N LEU A 155 8.21 5.28 -10.23
CA LEU A 155 7.39 5.89 -11.28
C LEU A 155 8.25 6.82 -12.14
N HIS A 156 8.24 6.59 -13.45
CA HIS A 156 9.02 7.31 -14.43
C HIS A 156 8.17 7.69 -15.65
N SER A 157 8.58 8.75 -16.36
CA SER A 157 7.91 9.18 -17.59
C SER A 157 7.87 8.06 -18.64
N THR A 158 8.89 7.20 -18.70
CA THR A 158 8.91 6.03 -19.61
C THR A 158 7.72 5.10 -19.39
N ASN A 159 7.15 5.01 -18.18
CA ASN A 159 5.95 4.22 -17.88
C ASN A 159 4.69 4.70 -18.61
N LEU A 160 4.67 5.93 -19.18
CA LEU A 160 3.56 6.45 -19.99
C LEU A 160 3.82 6.31 -21.51
N THR A 161 5.02 5.90 -21.90
CA THR A 161 5.42 5.73 -23.29
C THR A 161 5.29 4.27 -23.73
N ALA A 162 5.62 3.98 -24.98
CA ALA A 162 5.68 2.61 -25.50
C ALA A 162 6.96 1.88 -25.08
N SER A 163 7.98 2.63 -24.63
CA SER A 163 9.32 2.11 -24.42
C SER A 163 9.80 1.36 -25.66
N SER A 164 10.08 0.05 -25.58
CA SER A 164 10.53 -0.77 -26.71
C SER A 164 9.41 -1.54 -27.44
N CYS A 165 8.15 -1.42 -27.00
CA CYS A 165 7.05 -2.10 -27.67
C CYS A 165 6.75 -1.43 -29.02
N PRO A 166 6.70 -2.20 -30.13
CA PRO A 166 6.59 -1.64 -31.49
C PRO A 166 5.17 -1.14 -31.82
N VAL A 167 4.15 -1.64 -31.11
CA VAL A 167 2.75 -1.32 -31.38
C VAL A 167 2.25 -0.31 -30.37
N ILE A 168 1.71 0.80 -30.88
CA ILE A 168 1.09 1.85 -30.07
C ILE A 168 -0.31 2.23 -30.56
N ASN A 169 -0.68 1.86 -31.78
CA ASN A 169 -2.00 2.18 -32.33
C ASN A 169 -3.00 1.06 -31.95
N VAL A 170 -4.22 1.46 -31.58
CA VAL A 170 -5.29 0.52 -31.19
C VAL A 170 -5.68 -0.41 -32.34
N GLU A 171 -5.87 0.10 -33.55
CA GLU A 171 -6.26 -0.72 -34.71
C GLU A 171 -5.17 -1.74 -35.05
N GLU A 172 -3.92 -1.29 -35.08
CA GLU A 172 -2.76 -2.17 -35.29
C GLU A 172 -2.71 -3.29 -34.23
N PHE A 173 -2.87 -2.94 -32.96
CA PHE A 173 -2.93 -3.91 -31.86
C PHE A 173 -4.00 -4.98 -32.09
N GLU A 174 -5.21 -4.56 -32.48
CA GLU A 174 -6.35 -5.46 -32.69
C GLU A 174 -6.16 -6.40 -33.88
N THR A 175 -5.31 -6.06 -34.87
CA THR A 175 -4.93 -6.98 -35.95
C THR A 175 -3.88 -8.01 -35.53
N MET A 176 -3.07 -7.71 -34.51
CA MET A 176 -1.95 -8.55 -34.10
C MET A 176 -2.30 -9.56 -33.02
N VAL A 177 -3.31 -9.25 -32.20
CA VAL A 177 -3.70 -9.99 -30.99
C VAL A 177 -5.09 -10.61 -31.15
N ASP A 178 -5.29 -11.81 -30.62
CA ASP A 178 -6.63 -12.36 -30.43
C ASP A 178 -7.33 -11.65 -29.26
N THR A 179 -8.00 -10.54 -29.60
CA THR A 179 -8.67 -9.66 -28.64
C THR A 179 -9.87 -10.32 -27.96
N SER A 180 -10.51 -11.29 -28.61
CA SER A 180 -11.61 -12.06 -28.05
C SER A 180 -11.12 -13.01 -26.95
N LYS A 181 -10.03 -13.75 -27.20
CA LYS A 181 -9.37 -14.58 -26.18
C LYS A 181 -8.85 -13.72 -25.02
N LEU A 182 -8.23 -12.58 -25.32
CA LEU A 182 -7.69 -11.69 -24.29
C LEU A 182 -8.81 -11.11 -23.40
N LEU A 183 -9.88 -10.60 -24.00
CA LEU A 183 -10.98 -10.01 -23.25
C LEU A 183 -11.73 -11.05 -22.43
N SER A 184 -12.02 -12.23 -22.99
CA SER A 184 -12.69 -13.30 -22.25
C SER A 184 -11.91 -13.79 -21.03
N ALA A 185 -10.57 -13.79 -21.11
CA ALA A 185 -9.72 -14.15 -19.98
C ALA A 185 -9.66 -13.06 -18.88
N CYS A 186 -9.74 -11.78 -19.28
CA CYS A 186 -9.44 -10.65 -18.40
C CYS A 186 -10.65 -9.79 -17.98
N GLU A 187 -11.83 -9.99 -18.58
CA GLU A 187 -13.02 -9.20 -18.27
C GLU A 187 -13.54 -9.46 -16.84
N LYS A 188 -13.44 -10.70 -16.35
CA LYS A 188 -13.89 -11.08 -15.00
C LYS A 188 -12.82 -11.88 -14.30
N VAL A 189 -11.89 -11.18 -13.68
CA VAL A 189 -10.80 -11.76 -12.92
C VAL A 189 -11.24 -11.98 -11.47
N ASP A 190 -11.32 -13.25 -11.05
CA ASP A 190 -11.33 -13.61 -9.64
C ASP A 190 -9.88 -13.56 -9.13
N PRO A 191 -9.52 -12.64 -8.20
CA PRO A 191 -8.13 -12.48 -7.80
C PRO A 191 -7.54 -13.75 -7.18
N VAL A 192 -8.34 -14.59 -6.51
CA VAL A 192 -7.84 -15.83 -5.89
C VAL A 192 -7.53 -16.88 -6.95
N LYS A 193 -8.46 -17.09 -7.89
CA LYS A 193 -8.26 -18.05 -8.99
C LYS A 193 -7.15 -17.60 -9.92
N GLU A 194 -7.10 -16.32 -10.26
CA GLU A 194 -6.06 -15.76 -11.14
C GLU A 194 -4.66 -15.94 -10.55
N CYS A 195 -4.51 -15.85 -9.23
CA CYS A 195 -3.25 -16.13 -8.56
C CYS A 195 -2.80 -17.59 -8.70
N CYS A 196 -3.64 -18.49 -9.17
CA CYS A 196 -3.33 -19.91 -9.29
C CYS A 196 -3.33 -20.41 -10.73
N GLU A 197 -4.37 -20.05 -11.47
CA GLU A 197 -4.58 -20.49 -12.85
C GLU A 197 -3.88 -19.55 -13.85
N GLN A 198 -3.68 -18.28 -13.47
CA GLN A 198 -3.02 -17.24 -14.27
C GLN A 198 -3.65 -17.07 -15.66
N ALA A 199 -4.95 -17.24 -15.78
CA ALA A 199 -5.63 -17.25 -17.07
C ALA A 199 -5.46 -15.91 -17.81
N CYS A 200 -5.72 -14.79 -17.12
CA CYS A 200 -5.54 -13.46 -17.69
C CYS A 200 -4.05 -13.10 -17.85
N GLN A 201 -3.19 -13.41 -16.87
CA GLN A 201 -1.74 -13.18 -16.98
C GLN A 201 -1.13 -13.92 -18.17
N ASN A 202 -1.56 -15.16 -18.43
CA ASN A 202 -1.11 -15.95 -19.58
C ASN A 202 -1.63 -15.37 -20.89
N ALA A 203 -2.90 -14.94 -20.95
CA ALA A 203 -3.45 -14.27 -22.14
C ALA A 203 -2.71 -12.95 -22.46
N ILE A 204 -2.36 -12.18 -21.42
CA ILE A 204 -1.55 -10.95 -21.56
C ILE A 204 -0.13 -11.27 -22.07
N LEU A 205 0.50 -12.31 -21.53
CA LEU A 205 1.82 -12.75 -21.95
C LEU A 205 1.81 -13.24 -23.42
N ASP A 206 0.81 -14.04 -23.80
CA ASP A 206 0.60 -14.49 -25.18
C ASP A 206 0.47 -13.29 -26.13
N ALA A 207 -0.36 -12.32 -25.78
CA ALA A 207 -0.58 -11.10 -26.57
C ALA A 207 0.73 -10.29 -26.73
N ALA A 208 1.45 -10.05 -25.64
CA ALA A 208 2.72 -9.32 -25.66
C ALA A 208 3.81 -10.05 -26.48
N THR A 209 3.84 -11.38 -26.39
CA THR A 209 4.77 -12.22 -27.16
C THR A 209 4.45 -12.18 -28.65
N ASN A 210 3.16 -12.28 -29.01
CA ASN A 210 2.72 -12.20 -30.41
C ASN A 210 3.07 -10.84 -31.06
N ILE A 211 2.90 -9.74 -30.33
CA ILE A 211 3.32 -8.41 -30.79
C ILE A 211 4.83 -8.38 -31.04
N THR A 212 5.61 -8.95 -30.12
CA THR A 212 7.07 -8.96 -30.22
C THR A 212 7.56 -9.82 -31.40
N LEU A 213 6.97 -10.99 -31.61
CA LEU A 213 7.35 -11.93 -32.68
C LEU A 213 7.03 -11.39 -34.09
N LYS A 214 5.96 -10.61 -34.22
CA LYS A 214 5.54 -10.00 -35.49
C LYS A 214 6.33 -8.73 -35.82
N ALA A 215 7.18 -8.26 -34.91
CA ALA A 215 8.02 -7.10 -35.13
C ALA A 215 9.27 -7.48 -35.93
N SER A 216 9.49 -6.79 -37.05
CA SER A 216 10.50 -7.11 -38.05
C SER A 216 11.97 -7.04 -37.59
N GLU A 217 12.24 -6.60 -36.36
CA GLU A 217 13.58 -6.42 -35.82
C GLU A 217 13.88 -7.39 -34.66
N PRO A 218 14.83 -8.33 -34.83
CA PRO A 218 15.30 -9.17 -33.74
C PRO A 218 16.18 -8.33 -32.79
N LEU A 219 15.65 -8.01 -31.61
CA LEU A 219 16.41 -7.40 -30.52
C LEU A 219 17.06 -8.49 -29.65
N THR A 220 18.21 -8.17 -29.07
CA THR A 220 19.02 -9.07 -28.23
C THR A 220 18.40 -9.37 -26.87
N ASP A 221 17.41 -8.58 -26.42
CA ASP A 221 16.65 -8.83 -25.19
C ASP A 221 15.13 -8.78 -25.44
N ASN A 222 14.56 -9.96 -25.74
CA ASN A 222 13.12 -10.11 -25.90
C ASN A 222 12.37 -10.01 -24.56
N SER A 223 13.02 -10.19 -23.40
CA SER A 223 12.34 -10.22 -22.10
C SER A 223 11.88 -8.82 -21.68
N GLU A 224 12.77 -7.83 -21.77
CA GLU A 224 12.43 -6.42 -21.49
C GLU A 224 11.34 -5.93 -22.43
N ARG A 225 11.47 -6.24 -23.74
CA ARG A 225 10.48 -5.88 -24.75
C ARG A 225 9.11 -6.50 -24.53
N ILE A 226 9.06 -7.78 -24.14
CA ILE A 226 7.81 -8.44 -23.77
C ILE A 226 7.16 -7.73 -22.59
N ASN A 227 7.93 -7.32 -21.57
CA ASN A 227 7.38 -6.58 -20.43
C ASN A 227 6.85 -5.20 -20.82
N ASP A 228 7.54 -4.48 -21.71
CA ASP A 228 7.04 -3.22 -22.28
C ASP A 228 5.72 -3.44 -23.04
N CYS A 229 5.61 -4.53 -23.82
CA CYS A 229 4.38 -4.86 -24.51
C CYS A 229 3.25 -5.33 -23.58
N LYS A 230 3.53 -5.94 -22.43
CA LYS A 230 2.49 -6.21 -21.42
C LYS A 230 1.83 -4.91 -20.94
N ASN A 231 2.61 -3.83 -20.78
CA ASN A 231 2.05 -2.52 -20.41
C ASN A 231 1.12 -1.99 -21.51
N ILE A 232 1.45 -2.19 -22.79
CA ILE A 232 0.56 -1.84 -23.90
C ILE A 232 -0.73 -2.67 -23.87
N VAL A 233 -0.63 -3.98 -23.60
CA VAL A 233 -1.80 -4.87 -23.46
C VAL A 233 -2.69 -4.41 -22.31
N HIS A 234 -2.14 -4.06 -21.15
CA HIS A 234 -2.90 -3.53 -20.01
C HIS A 234 -3.65 -2.24 -20.38
N ARG A 235 -3.01 -1.33 -21.11
CA ARG A 235 -3.65 -0.08 -21.57
C ARG A 235 -4.76 -0.37 -22.57
N TRP A 236 -4.57 -1.32 -23.48
CA TRP A 236 -5.62 -1.75 -24.40
C TRP A 236 -6.81 -2.36 -23.65
N LEU A 237 -6.58 -3.21 -22.64
CA LEU A 237 -7.65 -3.72 -21.76
C LEU A 237 -8.43 -2.57 -21.11
N ALA A 238 -7.75 -1.54 -20.63
CA ALA A 238 -8.40 -0.35 -20.07
C ALA A 238 -9.19 0.48 -21.11
N THR A 239 -8.97 0.28 -22.41
CA THR A 239 -9.86 0.83 -23.46
C THR A 239 -11.15 0.04 -23.63
N LYS A 240 -11.22 -1.22 -23.20
CA LYS A 240 -12.40 -2.08 -23.38
C LYS A 240 -13.24 -2.19 -22.12
N LEU A 241 -12.59 -2.30 -20.96
CA LEU A 241 -13.25 -2.41 -19.67
C LEU A 241 -13.78 -1.05 -19.18
N ASP A 242 -14.80 -1.08 -18.32
CA ASP A 242 -15.18 0.11 -17.57
C ASP A 242 -14.10 0.44 -16.51
N PRO A 243 -13.98 1.70 -16.04
CA PRO A 243 -12.92 2.07 -15.11
C PRO A 243 -12.89 1.29 -13.79
N SER A 244 -14.05 0.84 -13.27
CA SER A 244 -14.10 0.06 -12.03
C SER A 244 -13.61 -1.36 -12.26
N GLN A 245 -14.11 -2.01 -13.30
CA GLN A 245 -13.69 -3.36 -13.71
C GLN A 245 -12.22 -3.40 -14.10
N ALA A 246 -11.72 -2.37 -14.80
CA ALA A 246 -10.30 -2.23 -15.11
C ALA A 246 -9.46 -2.10 -13.82
N LYS A 247 -9.92 -1.31 -12.83
CA LYS A 247 -9.26 -1.18 -11.53
C LYS A 247 -9.16 -2.54 -10.82
N GLU A 248 -10.27 -3.26 -10.73
CA GLU A 248 -10.32 -4.58 -10.09
C GLU A 248 -9.40 -5.59 -10.79
N THR A 249 -9.45 -5.63 -12.12
CA THR A 249 -8.62 -6.52 -12.95
C THR A 249 -7.13 -6.23 -12.77
N LEU A 250 -6.70 -4.99 -13.00
CA LEU A 250 -5.29 -4.61 -12.93
C LEU A 250 -4.72 -4.81 -11.52
N ARG A 251 -5.49 -4.47 -10.48
CA ARG A 251 -5.05 -4.68 -9.10
C ARG A 251 -5.06 -6.14 -8.68
N GLY A 252 -6.02 -6.94 -9.17
CA GLY A 252 -6.05 -8.38 -8.98
C GLY A 252 -4.78 -9.05 -9.55
N LEU A 253 -4.42 -8.70 -10.79
CA LEU A 253 -3.20 -9.18 -11.44
C LEU A 253 -1.93 -8.79 -10.68
N ALA A 254 -1.84 -7.54 -10.23
CA ALA A 254 -0.70 -7.05 -9.45
C ALA A 254 -0.59 -7.77 -8.10
N ASN A 255 -1.71 -7.91 -7.39
CA ASN A 255 -1.78 -8.52 -6.07
C ASN A 255 -1.28 -9.98 -6.05
N CYS A 256 -1.52 -10.73 -7.13
CA CYS A 256 -0.99 -12.08 -7.28
C CYS A 256 0.54 -12.15 -7.30
N LYS A 257 1.20 -11.15 -7.89
CA LYS A 257 2.66 -11.06 -7.88
C LYS A 257 3.16 -10.64 -6.49
N ILE A 258 2.47 -9.71 -5.85
CA ILE A 258 2.84 -9.12 -4.55
C ILE A 258 2.74 -10.15 -3.42
N ASN A 259 1.72 -11.00 -3.43
CA ASN A 259 1.48 -11.99 -2.38
C ASN A 259 2.36 -13.24 -2.45
N ARG A 260 3.27 -13.34 -3.43
CA ARG A 260 4.21 -14.47 -3.58
C ARG A 260 5.62 -14.16 -3.10
N VAL A 261 5.82 -12.98 -2.50
CA VAL A 261 7.13 -12.50 -2.07
C VAL A 261 7.04 -11.91 -0.67
N CYS A 262 8.05 -12.18 0.16
CA CYS A 262 8.25 -11.45 1.40
C CYS A 262 8.91 -10.10 1.09
N PRO A 263 8.27 -8.95 1.40
CA PRO A 263 8.87 -7.64 1.15
C PRO A 263 9.85 -7.20 2.24
N LEU A 264 9.95 -7.92 3.37
CA LEU A 264 10.83 -7.56 4.47
C LEU A 264 12.30 -7.82 4.15
N VAL A 265 13.13 -6.84 4.48
CA VAL A 265 14.58 -6.98 4.48
C VAL A 265 14.99 -7.57 5.81
N PHE A 266 15.67 -8.72 5.79
CA PHE A 266 16.16 -9.39 7.00
C PHE A 266 17.59 -8.95 7.33
N PRO A 267 17.83 -8.17 8.41
CA PRO A 267 19.17 -7.79 8.84
C PRO A 267 19.99 -9.00 9.30
N HIS A 268 21.28 -8.79 9.53
CA HIS A 268 22.19 -9.85 9.97
C HIS A 268 21.77 -10.42 11.34
N MET A 269 21.81 -11.75 11.49
CA MET A 269 21.20 -12.47 12.62
C MET A 269 22.22 -13.01 13.65
N ARG A 270 23.42 -12.42 13.74
CA ARG A 270 24.48 -12.88 14.67
C ARG A 270 23.97 -13.01 16.11
N HIS A 271 23.33 -11.96 16.62
CA HIS A 271 22.78 -11.93 17.97
C HIS A 271 21.75 -13.04 18.24
N ILE A 272 20.98 -13.47 17.23
CA ILE A 272 20.07 -14.62 17.37
C ILE A 272 20.88 -15.93 17.38
N GLY A 273 21.83 -16.07 16.46
CA GLY A 273 22.71 -17.25 16.40
C GLY A 273 23.43 -17.48 17.74
N ASP A 274 24.04 -16.44 18.31
CA ASP A 274 24.81 -16.52 19.56
C ASP A 274 23.94 -16.96 20.75
N ASN A 275 22.69 -16.48 20.81
CA ASN A 275 21.79 -16.77 21.94
C ASN A 275 20.92 -18.02 21.75
N CYS A 276 20.76 -18.53 20.52
CA CYS A 276 19.79 -19.59 20.20
C CYS A 276 20.35 -20.86 19.53
N SER A 277 21.63 -20.89 19.12
CA SER A 277 22.21 -22.01 18.34
C SER A 277 22.55 -23.27 19.17
N ASN A 278 22.61 -23.18 20.49
CA ASN A 278 23.11 -24.27 21.37
C ASN A 278 22.01 -24.93 22.22
N GLU A 279 22.16 -26.22 22.56
CA GLU A 279 21.27 -26.92 23.52
C GLU A 279 21.28 -26.30 24.93
N LEU A 280 22.37 -25.61 25.28
CA LEU A 280 22.54 -24.87 26.55
C LEU A 280 22.02 -23.42 26.49
N SER A 281 21.40 -23.03 25.37
CA SER A 281 20.77 -21.72 25.21
C SER A 281 19.71 -21.48 26.30
N ASN A 282 19.85 -20.38 27.04
CA ASN A 282 18.79 -19.93 27.94
C ASN A 282 17.61 -19.44 27.09
N GLN A 283 16.47 -20.13 27.20
CA GLN A 283 15.24 -19.81 26.46
C GLN A 283 14.84 -18.34 26.56
N THR A 284 14.96 -17.73 27.75
CA THR A 284 14.63 -16.31 27.95
C THR A 284 15.55 -15.40 27.14
N SER A 285 16.85 -15.66 27.14
CA SER A 285 17.82 -14.88 26.37
C SER A 285 17.60 -15.02 24.85
N CYS A 286 17.32 -16.25 24.40
CA CYS A 286 16.97 -16.51 23.00
C CYS A 286 15.68 -15.77 22.57
N CYS A 287 14.62 -15.83 23.39
CA CYS A 287 13.38 -15.16 23.06
C CYS A 287 13.49 -13.63 23.10
N ASN A 288 14.25 -13.05 24.03
CA ASN A 288 14.52 -11.62 24.04
C ASN A 288 15.29 -11.17 22.78
N ALA A 289 16.27 -11.97 22.34
CA ALA A 289 16.99 -11.71 21.09
C ALA A 289 16.05 -11.77 19.87
N MET A 290 15.14 -12.75 19.85
CA MET A 290 14.16 -12.92 18.78
C MET A 290 13.14 -11.78 18.74
N GLU A 291 12.58 -11.41 19.89
CA GLU A 291 11.63 -10.31 20.04
C GLU A 291 12.22 -8.98 19.59
N SER A 292 13.47 -8.69 19.99
CA SER A 292 14.20 -7.50 19.53
C SER A 292 14.38 -7.47 18.01
N TYR A 293 14.75 -8.62 17.41
CA TYR A 293 14.93 -8.74 15.98
C TYR A 293 13.62 -8.54 15.21
N VAL A 294 12.56 -9.20 15.65
CA VAL A 294 11.22 -9.13 15.06
C VAL A 294 10.63 -7.72 15.18
N SER A 295 10.79 -7.06 16.33
CA SER A 295 10.43 -5.65 16.53
C SER A 295 11.12 -4.72 15.54
N HIS A 296 12.29 -5.10 15.03
CA HIS A 296 12.99 -4.36 13.98
C HIS A 296 12.35 -4.56 12.60
N LEU A 297 11.88 -5.77 12.30
CA LEU A 297 11.21 -6.09 11.05
C LEU A 297 9.87 -5.36 10.93
N GLN A 298 9.12 -5.28 12.03
CA GLN A 298 7.80 -4.64 12.08
C GLN A 298 7.84 -3.19 11.58
N LYS A 299 8.95 -2.47 11.77
CA LYS A 299 9.05 -1.04 11.43
C LYS A 299 9.15 -0.75 9.92
N GLN A 300 9.26 -1.78 9.09
CA GLN A 300 9.55 -1.60 7.68
C GLN A 300 8.30 -1.25 6.86
N THR A 301 7.27 -2.08 6.91
CA THR A 301 6.10 -1.96 6.03
C THR A 301 4.91 -2.77 6.57
N LEU A 302 3.71 -2.40 6.14
CA LEU A 302 2.52 -3.23 6.31
C LEU A 302 2.50 -4.30 5.21
N ILE A 303 2.24 -5.55 5.60
CA ILE A 303 2.20 -6.69 4.68
C ILE A 303 0.86 -7.42 4.75
N THR A 304 0.55 -8.21 3.72
CA THR A 304 -0.65 -9.05 3.71
C THR A 304 -0.45 -10.34 4.50
N ASN A 305 -1.54 -11.06 4.81
CA ASN A 305 -1.44 -12.37 5.45
C ASN A 305 -0.60 -13.38 4.65
N LEU A 306 -0.73 -13.39 3.32
CA LEU A 306 0.05 -14.29 2.46
C LEU A 306 1.53 -13.91 2.47
N GLN A 307 1.84 -12.62 2.41
CA GLN A 307 3.24 -12.15 2.52
C GLN A 307 3.84 -12.50 3.88
N ALA A 308 3.05 -12.44 4.97
CA ALA A 308 3.52 -12.82 6.29
C ALA A 308 3.92 -14.30 6.37
N LEU A 309 3.19 -15.20 5.70
CA LEU A 309 3.56 -16.63 5.61
C LEU A 309 4.90 -16.83 4.89
N ASP A 310 5.11 -16.12 3.79
CA ASP A 310 6.36 -16.17 3.03
C ASP A 310 7.52 -15.54 3.82
N CYS A 311 7.25 -14.47 4.57
CA CYS A 311 8.23 -13.86 5.47
C CYS A 311 8.62 -14.78 6.63
N ALA A 312 7.65 -15.45 7.26
CA ALA A 312 7.91 -16.44 8.30
C ALA A 312 8.77 -17.60 7.77
N THR A 313 8.42 -18.13 6.59
CA THR A 313 9.18 -19.19 5.93
C THR A 313 10.61 -18.75 5.61
N SER A 314 10.77 -17.53 5.09
CA SER A 314 12.08 -16.95 4.76
C SER A 314 12.96 -16.74 5.99
N LEU A 315 12.39 -16.21 7.07
CA LEU A 315 13.09 -16.03 8.34
C LEU A 315 13.49 -17.38 8.93
N GLY A 316 12.56 -18.33 9.03
CA GLY A 316 12.83 -19.65 9.58
C GLY A 316 13.94 -20.39 8.80
N THR A 317 13.94 -20.27 7.47
CA THR A 317 14.98 -20.88 6.62
C THR A 317 16.35 -20.24 6.88
N LYS A 318 16.41 -18.92 7.10
CA LYS A 318 17.65 -18.23 7.47
C LYS A 318 18.14 -18.63 8.86
N LEU A 319 17.25 -18.81 9.82
CA LEU A 319 17.58 -19.31 11.17
C LEU A 319 18.13 -20.73 11.12
N GLN A 320 17.54 -21.63 10.34
CA GLN A 320 18.04 -23.00 10.15
C GLN A 320 19.46 -23.03 9.57
N LYS A 321 19.80 -22.10 8.68
CA LYS A 321 21.16 -21.95 8.14
C LYS A 321 22.19 -21.51 9.19
N LEU A 322 21.75 -21.04 10.36
CA LEU A 322 22.59 -20.74 11.53
C LEU A 322 22.64 -21.91 12.53
N ASN A 323 22.31 -23.13 12.07
CA ASN A 323 22.24 -24.35 12.87
C ASN A 323 21.20 -24.33 14.00
N ILE A 324 20.22 -23.44 13.92
CA ILE A 324 19.09 -23.41 14.85
C ILE A 324 18.06 -24.45 14.38
N THR A 325 17.98 -25.58 15.08
CA THR A 325 17.06 -26.69 14.75
C THR A 325 15.75 -26.64 15.53
N LYS A 326 15.76 -26.05 16.73
CA LYS A 326 14.57 -25.87 17.58
C LYS A 326 13.61 -24.88 16.94
N ASN A 327 12.31 -25.17 16.98
CA ASN A 327 11.27 -24.27 16.50
C ASN A 327 11.13 -23.04 17.42
N ILE A 328 11.97 -22.03 17.20
CA ILE A 328 11.98 -20.79 17.98
C ILE A 328 10.64 -20.06 17.88
N PHE A 329 9.95 -20.13 16.74
CA PHE A 329 8.66 -19.46 16.59
C PHE A 329 7.64 -19.97 17.61
N SER A 330 7.58 -21.29 17.81
CA SER A 330 6.71 -21.88 18.84
C SER A 330 7.17 -21.56 20.27
N VAL A 331 8.49 -21.55 20.50
CA VAL A 331 9.09 -21.37 21.84
C VAL A 331 8.95 -19.94 22.34
N CYS A 332 9.05 -18.96 21.43
CA CYS A 332 8.99 -17.53 21.71
C CYS A 332 7.67 -16.91 21.28
N HIS A 333 6.66 -17.74 20.96
CA HIS A 333 5.31 -17.30 20.59
C HIS A 333 5.25 -16.29 19.42
N ILE A 334 6.13 -16.47 18.42
CA ILE A 334 6.13 -15.65 17.21
C ILE A 334 4.93 -16.01 16.35
N SER A 335 4.17 -14.99 15.97
CA SER A 335 2.94 -15.04 15.21
C SER A 335 3.09 -14.29 13.87
N LEU A 336 2.15 -14.49 12.94
CA LEU A 336 2.21 -13.85 11.63
C LEU A 336 2.16 -12.32 11.70
N LYS A 337 1.39 -11.77 12.66
CA LYS A 337 1.30 -10.32 12.88
C LYS A 337 2.65 -9.69 13.23
N ASP A 338 3.58 -10.49 13.77
CA ASP A 338 4.86 -9.98 14.21
C ASP A 338 5.79 -9.65 13.03
N PHE A 339 5.41 -10.00 11.79
CA PHE A 339 6.10 -9.60 10.57
C PHE A 339 5.54 -8.31 9.96
N SER A 340 4.55 -7.66 10.59
CA SER A 340 3.94 -6.45 10.07
C SER A 340 3.99 -5.32 11.08
N LEU A 341 3.84 -4.08 10.60
CA LEU A 341 3.87 -2.89 11.43
C LEU A 341 2.82 -2.94 12.55
N GLN A 342 3.28 -2.60 13.77
CA GLN A 342 2.42 -2.32 14.91
C GLN A 342 1.75 -0.96 14.76
N VAL A 343 0.43 -0.92 14.96
CA VAL A 343 -0.35 0.31 14.81
C VAL A 343 -1.03 0.62 16.15
N GLY A 344 -0.68 1.76 16.75
CA GLY A 344 -1.24 2.24 18.03
C GLY A 344 -0.68 1.53 19.27
N ASN A 345 -1.42 1.62 20.39
CA ASN A 345 -1.08 0.96 21.67
C ASN A 345 -1.43 -0.54 21.70
N GLN A 346 -1.76 -1.12 20.55
CA GLN A 346 -2.13 -2.53 20.48
C GLN A 346 -0.87 -3.39 20.56
N GLU A 347 -0.90 -4.44 21.38
CA GLU A 347 0.14 -5.48 21.49
C GLU A 347 0.22 -6.38 20.23
N SER A 348 -0.32 -5.93 19.10
CA SER A 348 -0.52 -6.72 17.88
C SER A 348 -0.30 -5.91 16.60
N GLY A 349 0.55 -6.42 15.70
CA GLY A 349 0.72 -5.89 14.34
C GLY A 349 -0.56 -5.99 13.50
N CYS A 350 -0.69 -5.11 12.50
CA CYS A 350 -1.80 -5.12 11.55
C CYS A 350 -1.38 -5.86 10.28
N LEU A 351 -2.11 -6.91 9.89
CA LEU A 351 -1.95 -7.54 8.58
C LEU A 351 -3.07 -7.11 7.65
N LEU A 352 -2.72 -6.80 6.40
CA LEU A 352 -3.68 -6.40 5.39
C LEU A 352 -4.35 -7.62 4.74
N PRO A 353 -5.56 -7.44 4.19
CA PRO A 353 -6.21 -8.48 3.41
C PRO A 353 -5.30 -8.96 2.27
N SER A 354 -5.39 -10.25 1.97
CA SER A 354 -4.68 -10.80 0.80
C SER A 354 -5.37 -10.46 -0.52
N LEU A 355 -6.56 -9.85 -0.47
CA LEU A 355 -7.24 -9.28 -1.64
C LEU A 355 -6.95 -7.78 -1.73
N PRO A 356 -6.95 -7.19 -2.93
CA PRO A 356 -6.76 -5.75 -3.08
C PRO A 356 -7.81 -4.97 -2.26
N SER A 357 -7.34 -4.04 -1.42
CA SER A 357 -8.19 -3.17 -0.60
C SER A 357 -7.84 -1.70 -0.80
N ASP A 358 -8.82 -0.82 -0.64
CA ASP A 358 -8.63 0.63 -0.69
C ASP A 358 -8.51 1.22 0.71
N ALA A 359 -7.71 2.28 0.85
CA ALA A 359 -7.73 3.11 2.03
C ALA A 359 -9.09 3.83 2.14
N ILE A 360 -9.63 3.86 3.36
CA ILE A 360 -10.92 4.47 3.68
C ILE A 360 -10.64 5.87 4.21
N PHE A 361 -11.26 6.87 3.59
CA PHE A 361 -11.25 8.23 4.10
C PHE A 361 -12.56 8.52 4.81
N ASP A 362 -12.46 8.87 6.09
CA ASP A 362 -13.54 9.43 6.88
C ASP A 362 -13.18 10.87 7.28
N LYS A 363 -14.17 11.77 7.30
CA LYS A 363 -13.91 13.19 7.59
C LYS A 363 -13.52 13.41 9.03
N ASP A 364 -14.07 12.61 9.94
CA ASP A 364 -13.83 12.72 11.36
C ASP A 364 -12.58 11.94 11.75
N SER A 365 -12.34 10.76 11.16
CA SER A 365 -11.26 9.85 11.57
C SER A 365 -10.00 9.91 10.68
N GLY A 366 -10.09 10.56 9.52
CA GLY A 366 -9.01 10.65 8.53
C GLY A 366 -8.85 9.39 7.67
N ILE A 367 -7.62 9.13 7.23
CA ILE A 367 -7.27 7.97 6.40
C ILE A 367 -7.06 6.74 7.28
N SER A 368 -7.78 5.65 6.97
CA SER A 368 -7.71 4.37 7.65
C SER A 368 -7.68 3.20 6.65
N PHE A 369 -7.39 2.00 7.13
CA PHE A 369 -7.42 0.77 6.34
C PHE A 369 -7.80 -0.40 7.23
N THR A 370 -8.34 -1.45 6.63
CA THR A 370 -8.82 -2.63 7.35
C THR A 370 -7.68 -3.62 7.59
N CYS A 371 -7.53 -4.09 8.83
CA CYS A 371 -6.66 -5.22 9.17
C CYS A 371 -7.48 -6.52 9.11
N ASP A 372 -6.93 -7.56 8.50
CA ASP A 372 -7.63 -8.83 8.20
C ASP A 372 -7.47 -9.88 9.31
N LEU A 373 -6.37 -9.83 10.07
CA LEU A 373 -6.12 -10.77 11.17
C LEU A 373 -6.18 -10.08 12.52
N ASN A 374 -7.22 -10.41 13.28
CA ASN A 374 -7.36 -10.03 14.69
C ASN A 374 -6.84 -11.12 15.65
N ASP A 375 -6.49 -12.30 15.11
CA ASP A 375 -6.03 -13.47 15.88
C ASP A 375 -4.50 -13.63 15.83
N ASN A 376 -3.90 -14.07 16.94
CA ASN A 376 -2.46 -14.37 17.06
C ASN A 376 -2.10 -15.71 16.37
N ILE A 377 -2.29 -15.82 15.06
CA ILE A 377 -1.98 -17.04 14.30
C ILE A 377 -0.47 -17.34 14.42
N PRO A 378 -0.06 -18.52 14.93
CA PRO A 378 1.35 -18.87 15.06
C PRO A 378 2.09 -18.88 13.71
N ALA A 379 3.30 -18.33 13.68
CA ALA A 379 4.13 -18.34 12.49
C ALA A 379 4.62 -19.77 12.18
N PRO A 380 4.52 -20.26 10.93
CA PRO A 380 4.94 -21.60 10.58
C PRO A 380 6.47 -21.71 10.61
N TRP A 381 6.99 -22.75 11.27
CA TRP A 381 8.39 -23.12 11.17
C TRP A 381 8.61 -23.97 9.91
N PRO A 382 9.56 -23.61 9.04
CA PRO A 382 9.79 -24.36 7.81
C PRO A 382 10.24 -25.78 8.14
N SER A 383 9.57 -26.78 7.57
CA SER A 383 10.05 -28.16 7.62
C SER A 383 11.09 -28.37 6.52
N SER A 384 12.10 -29.21 6.78
CA SER A 384 13.21 -29.50 5.86
C SER A 384 12.80 -30.06 4.49
N SER A 385 11.51 -30.39 4.30
CA SER A 385 10.91 -30.90 3.06
C SER A 385 9.89 -29.96 2.40
N GLN A 386 9.63 -28.77 2.94
CA GLN A 386 8.66 -27.84 2.36
C GLN A 386 9.32 -26.95 1.30
N SER A 387 9.12 -27.31 0.02
CA SER A 387 9.22 -26.36 -1.09
C SER A 387 8.26 -25.19 -0.84
N SER A 388 8.68 -23.97 -1.21
CA SER A 388 7.87 -22.73 -1.18
C SER A 388 6.40 -23.05 -1.37
N ALA A 389 5.59 -22.85 -0.33
CA ALA A 389 4.21 -23.30 -0.33
C ALA A 389 3.44 -22.48 -1.39
N SER A 390 3.34 -22.99 -2.61
CA SER A 390 2.42 -22.41 -3.58
C SER A 390 1.01 -22.55 -3.00
N THR A 391 0.36 -21.42 -2.70
CA THR A 391 -1.01 -21.31 -2.19
C THR A 391 -2.01 -22.18 -2.99
N CYS A 392 -1.67 -22.48 -4.23
CA CYS A 392 -2.51 -23.15 -5.23
C CYS A 392 -2.47 -24.69 -5.21
N LYS A 393 -1.58 -25.32 -4.43
CA LYS A 393 -1.48 -26.80 -4.33
C LYS A 393 -1.99 -27.38 -3.01
N LYS A 394 -2.51 -26.55 -2.12
CA LYS A 394 -3.18 -27.01 -0.89
C LYS A 394 -4.68 -26.75 -1.03
N PRO A 395 -5.57 -27.65 -0.56
CA PRO A 395 -6.89 -27.19 -0.14
C PRO A 395 -6.60 -26.16 0.94
N VAL A 396 -6.80 -24.89 0.58
CA VAL A 396 -6.53 -23.78 1.46
C VAL A 396 -7.51 -23.90 2.62
N ARG A 397 -7.11 -24.59 3.68
CA ARG A 397 -7.59 -24.28 5.02
C ARG A 397 -6.88 -22.98 5.42
N ILE A 398 -7.22 -21.89 4.72
CA ILE A 398 -7.29 -20.59 5.37
C ILE A 398 -8.17 -20.89 6.60
N PRO A 399 -7.67 -20.70 7.83
CA PRO A 399 -8.55 -20.73 9.00
C PRO A 399 -9.76 -19.89 8.61
N ALA A 400 -10.95 -20.49 8.65
CA ALA A 400 -12.17 -19.84 8.18
C ALA A 400 -12.16 -18.40 8.67
N LEU A 401 -12.43 -17.44 7.78
CA LEU A 401 -12.66 -16.06 8.18
C LEU A 401 -13.51 -16.13 9.46
N PRO A 402 -13.09 -15.51 10.58
CA PRO A 402 -14.03 -15.25 11.63
C PRO A 402 -15.20 -14.55 10.95
N ALA A 403 -16.40 -15.11 11.08
CA ALA A 403 -17.60 -14.47 10.59
C ALA A 403 -17.54 -13.01 11.03
N ALA A 404 -17.70 -12.08 10.09
CA ALA A 404 -17.68 -10.66 10.39
C ALA A 404 -18.54 -10.44 11.63
N ALA A 405 -17.91 -10.01 12.73
CA ALA A 405 -18.63 -9.50 13.89
C ALA A 405 -19.17 -8.11 13.52
N SER A 406 -19.99 -8.04 12.48
CA SER A 406 -20.73 -6.86 12.05
C SER A 406 -22.17 -7.27 11.76
N SER A 407 -22.87 -7.61 12.84
CA SER A 407 -24.30 -7.30 12.97
C SER A 407 -24.70 -7.36 14.44
N GLN A 408 -24.05 -6.53 15.27
CA GLN A 408 -24.80 -5.98 16.39
C GLN A 408 -25.72 -4.92 15.76
N PRO A 409 -27.06 -5.05 15.89
CA PRO A 409 -27.94 -3.97 15.50
C PRO A 409 -27.55 -2.75 16.33
N SER A 410 -27.44 -1.60 15.67
CA SER A 410 -27.21 -0.31 16.29
C SER A 410 -28.04 -0.21 17.57
N LEU A 411 -27.38 -0.29 18.72
CA LEU A 411 -27.98 -0.03 20.02
C LEU A 411 -28.34 1.46 20.00
N TYR A 412 -29.61 1.70 19.71
CA TYR A 412 -30.27 2.98 19.81
C TYR A 412 -29.87 3.61 21.15
N ASN A 413 -29.22 4.77 21.07
CA ASN A 413 -28.52 5.39 22.18
C ASN A 413 -29.54 5.95 23.19
N GLU A 414 -30.08 5.07 24.04
CA GLU A 414 -31.10 5.37 25.05
C GLU A 414 -30.62 6.47 26.02
N GLY A 415 -29.29 6.60 26.20
CA GLY A 415 -28.67 7.67 26.97
C GLY A 415 -28.82 9.05 26.33
N VAL A 416 -28.67 9.16 25.01
CA VAL A 416 -28.80 10.44 24.29
C VAL A 416 -30.27 10.87 24.21
N THR A 417 -31.19 9.93 24.00
CA THR A 417 -32.63 10.23 24.02
C THR A 417 -33.10 10.69 25.41
N ARG A 418 -32.61 10.06 26.49
CA ARG A 418 -32.91 10.49 27.86
C ARG A 418 -32.33 11.86 28.19
N LEU A 419 -31.11 12.17 27.71
CA LEU A 419 -30.50 13.47 27.93
C LEU A 419 -31.27 14.59 27.21
N VAL A 420 -31.70 14.34 25.97
CA VAL A 420 -32.49 15.29 25.18
C VAL A 420 -33.87 15.53 25.80
N ILE A 421 -34.55 14.48 26.28
CA ILE A 421 -35.83 14.61 26.98
C ILE A 421 -35.67 15.39 28.28
N PHE A 422 -34.58 15.16 29.04
CA PHE A 422 -34.32 15.87 30.28
C PHE A 422 -34.09 17.37 30.04
N VAL A 423 -33.28 17.72 29.04
CA VAL A 423 -33.02 19.12 28.65
C VAL A 423 -34.29 19.81 28.16
N LEU A 424 -35.10 19.14 27.32
CA LEU A 424 -36.40 19.68 26.86
C LEU A 424 -37.37 19.89 28.02
N SER A 425 -37.40 18.99 29.02
CA SER A 425 -38.27 19.13 30.18
C SER A 425 -37.88 20.34 31.06
N MET A 426 -36.58 20.59 31.25
CA MET A 426 -36.09 21.76 31.98
C MET A 426 -36.40 23.07 31.27
N VAL A 427 -36.25 23.11 29.93
CA VAL A 427 -36.61 24.29 29.13
C VAL A 427 -38.10 24.57 29.19
N LEU A 428 -38.95 23.53 29.17
CA LEU A 428 -40.40 23.69 29.27
C LEU A 428 -40.84 24.21 30.64
N VAL A 429 -40.20 23.74 31.72
CA VAL A 429 -40.47 24.22 33.09
C VAL A 429 -40.07 25.69 33.24
N MET A 430 -38.93 26.09 32.67
CA MET A 430 -38.46 27.50 32.67
C MET A 430 -39.34 28.44 31.84
N LEU A 431 -40.07 27.91 30.85
CA LEU A 431 -41.02 28.68 30.02
C LEU A 431 -42.44 28.76 30.63
N LEU A 432 -42.74 27.92 31.62
CA LEU A 432 -44.04 27.85 32.30
C LEU A 432 -44.03 28.43 33.72
N SER A 433 -42.87 28.86 34.22
CA SER A 433 -42.66 29.51 35.52
C SER A 433 -42.56 31.03 35.43
#